data_AF-A0A2G9R6A9-F1
#
_entry.id   AF-A0A2G9R6A9-F1
#
_cell.length_a   1.000
_cell.length_b   1.000
_cell.length_c   1.000
_cell.angle_alpha   90.00
_cell.angle_beta   90.00
_cell.angle_gamma   90.00
#
_symmetry.space_group_name_H-M   'P 1'
#
loop_
_entity.id
_entity.type
_entity.pdbx_description
1 polymer ?
#
loop_
_entity_poly.entity_id
_entity_poly.type
_entity_poly.pdbx_seq_one_letter_code
_entity_poly.pdbx_strand_id
1 'polypeptide(L)'
;MFLQVLSDKPYYTVADYFSLGVIIYEMVTRTHPYSGYTRNAEILQRALLTFTPPFIRDITTPIKELLSGLLKVDPEKREFFVSNIRCLPFFNPINWTEVEKGKSPSPLAPDMLSKEPGHRRMEIAECLICTNKDKRMAKREQKKFEGFSYISESLKPQPMASSPAPAESH
;
A
#
# COMPACT_ATOMS: atom_id res chain seq x y z
N MET A 1 6.06 -8.85 -3.44
CA MET A 1 6.93 -9.25 -2.32
C MET A 1 7.94 -10.35 -2.64
N PHE A 2 7.62 -11.43 -3.35
CA PHE A 2 8.51 -12.61 -3.41
C PHE A 2 9.71 -12.56 -4.38
N LEU A 3 9.74 -11.67 -5.37
CA LEU A 3 10.80 -11.68 -6.40
C LEU A 3 12.18 -11.16 -5.92
N GLN A 4 12.25 -10.55 -4.73
CA GLN A 4 13.50 -9.99 -4.19
C GLN A 4 14.04 -10.67 -2.95
N VAL A 5 13.24 -11.50 -2.27
CA VAL A 5 13.73 -12.28 -1.12
C VAL A 5 14.81 -13.28 -1.53
N LEU A 6 14.92 -13.59 -2.83
CA LEU A 6 15.92 -14.51 -3.40
C LEU A 6 17.19 -13.81 -3.93
N SER A 7 17.29 -12.48 -3.84
CA SER A 7 18.44 -11.74 -4.35
C SER A 7 18.91 -10.73 -3.31
N ASP A 8 20.10 -10.98 -2.78
CA ASP A 8 20.77 -10.31 -1.65
C ASP A 8 21.18 -8.85 -1.98
N LYS A 9 20.28 -8.08 -2.56
CA LYS A 9 20.51 -6.69 -2.96
C LYS A 9 19.45 -5.76 -2.35
N PRO A 10 19.81 -4.54 -1.92
CA PRO A 10 18.88 -3.57 -1.36
C PRO A 10 18.01 -2.92 -2.46
N TYR A 11 17.05 -3.66 -3.01
CA TYR A 11 16.17 -3.21 -4.12
C TYR A 11 14.69 -3.09 -3.73
N TYR A 12 14.40 -2.83 -2.45
CA TYR A 12 13.04 -2.85 -1.90
C TYR A 12 12.04 -1.93 -2.64
N THR A 13 12.49 -0.80 -3.19
CA THR A 13 11.61 0.18 -3.84
C THR A 13 11.06 -0.28 -5.20
N VAL A 14 11.83 -1.05 -5.98
CA VAL A 14 11.44 -1.45 -7.36
C VAL A 14 10.38 -2.55 -7.38
N ALA A 15 10.30 -3.38 -6.33
CA ALA A 15 9.25 -4.39 -6.20
C ALA A 15 7.89 -3.78 -5.84
N ASP A 16 7.86 -2.67 -5.09
CA ASP A 16 6.63 -1.99 -4.74
C ASP A 16 5.94 -1.44 -6.00
N TYR A 17 6.70 -0.92 -6.95
CA TYR A 17 6.16 -0.43 -8.23
C TYR A 17 5.56 -1.52 -9.11
N PHE A 18 6.09 -2.75 -9.06
CA PHE A 18 5.43 -3.87 -9.72
C PHE A 18 4.08 -4.19 -9.07
N SER A 19 4.06 -4.19 -7.74
CA SER A 19 2.84 -4.44 -6.96
C SER A 19 1.80 -3.33 -7.22
N LEU A 20 2.23 -2.08 -7.37
CA LEU A 20 1.40 -0.97 -7.82
C LEU A 20 0.82 -1.24 -9.22
N GLY A 21 1.63 -1.73 -10.16
CA GLY A 21 1.17 -2.10 -11.51
C GLY A 21 0.07 -3.17 -11.49
N VAL A 22 0.22 -4.20 -10.64
CA VAL A 22 -0.80 -5.25 -10.45
C VAL A 22 -2.10 -4.66 -9.91
N ILE A 23 -2.02 -3.79 -8.89
CA ILE A 23 -3.20 -3.14 -8.30
C ILE A 23 -3.90 -2.24 -9.32
N ILE A 24 -3.15 -1.45 -10.11
CA ILE A 24 -3.73 -0.59 -11.16
C ILE A 24 -4.39 -1.45 -12.24
N TYR A 25 -3.77 -2.55 -12.65
CA TYR A 25 -4.39 -3.49 -13.60
C TYR A 25 -5.71 -4.02 -13.06
N GLU A 26 -5.74 -4.43 -11.79
CA GLU A 26 -6.94 -4.95 -11.14
C GLU A 26 -8.04 -3.88 -11.00
N MET A 27 -7.69 -2.65 -10.66
CA MET A 27 -8.66 -1.53 -10.58
C MET A 27 -9.31 -1.25 -11.95
N VAL A 28 -8.55 -1.36 -13.04
CA VAL A 28 -9.02 -1.08 -14.40
C VAL A 28 -9.81 -2.26 -14.99
N THR A 29 -9.36 -3.49 -14.78
CA THR A 29 -9.94 -4.69 -15.41
C THR A 29 -10.92 -5.45 -14.51
N ARG A 30 -11.00 -5.07 -13.23
CA ARG A 30 -11.74 -5.79 -12.17
C ARG A 30 -11.31 -7.26 -12.00
N THR A 31 -10.18 -7.65 -12.59
CA THR A 31 -9.70 -9.02 -12.65
C THR A 31 -8.23 -9.06 -12.26
N HIS A 32 -7.86 -9.99 -11.38
CA HIS A 32 -6.45 -10.17 -11.03
C HIS A 32 -5.67 -10.71 -12.25
N PRO A 33 -4.54 -10.10 -12.64
CA PRO A 33 -3.83 -10.43 -13.89
C PRO A 33 -3.32 -11.88 -13.97
N TYR A 34 -3.18 -12.54 -12.82
CA TYR A 34 -2.66 -13.91 -12.69
C TYR A 34 -3.66 -14.88 -12.05
N SER A 35 -4.97 -14.59 -12.10
CA SER A 35 -6.01 -15.41 -11.45
C SER A 35 -5.97 -16.91 -11.78
N GLY A 36 -5.51 -17.27 -13.00
CA GLY A 36 -5.35 -18.66 -13.45
C GLY A 36 -4.11 -19.41 -12.94
N TYR A 37 -3.17 -18.74 -12.27
CA TYR A 37 -1.87 -19.32 -11.86
C TYR A 37 -1.68 -19.41 -10.34
N THR A 38 -2.70 -19.08 -9.56
CA THR A 38 -2.64 -18.86 -8.10
C THR A 38 -2.43 -20.12 -7.25
N ARG A 39 -2.66 -21.32 -7.80
CA ARG A 39 -2.64 -22.57 -7.03
C ARG A 39 -1.24 -23.10 -6.71
N ASN A 40 -0.22 -22.66 -7.43
CA ASN A 40 1.16 -23.12 -7.22
C ASN A 40 2.11 -21.91 -7.26
N ALA A 41 2.87 -21.71 -6.19
CA ALA A 41 3.79 -20.59 -6.03
C ALA A 41 4.87 -20.54 -7.11
N GLU A 42 5.38 -21.68 -7.56
CA GLU A 42 6.40 -21.76 -8.62
C GLU A 42 5.82 -21.40 -9.99
N ILE A 43 4.58 -21.85 -10.26
CA ILE A 43 3.86 -21.53 -11.50
C ILE A 43 3.51 -20.03 -11.51
N LEU A 44 3.04 -19.50 -10.38
CA LEU A 44 2.80 -18.08 -10.21
C LEU A 44 4.08 -17.28 -10.42
N GLN A 45 5.19 -17.68 -9.82
CA GLN A 45 6.48 -17.01 -9.98
C GLN A 45 6.92 -17.00 -11.45
N ARG A 46 6.81 -18.14 -12.15
CA ARG A 46 7.09 -18.19 -13.59
C ARG A 46 6.15 -17.28 -14.38
N ALA A 47 4.86 -17.29 -14.10
CA ALA A 47 3.90 -16.41 -14.75
C ALA A 47 4.22 -14.92 -14.51
N LEU A 48 4.64 -14.53 -13.31
CA LEU A 48 5.09 -13.15 -13.02
C LEU A 48 6.32 -12.76 -13.85
N LEU A 49 7.17 -13.72 -14.21
CA LEU A 49 8.40 -13.50 -14.98
C LEU A 49 8.22 -13.61 -16.49
N THR A 50 7.18 -14.29 -16.98
CA THR A 50 7.03 -14.61 -18.41
C THR A 50 5.75 -14.10 -19.03
N PHE A 51 4.71 -13.86 -18.23
CA PHE A 51 3.39 -13.50 -18.71
C PHE A 51 3.11 -12.01 -18.51
N THR A 52 2.98 -11.31 -19.64
CA THR A 52 2.41 -9.96 -19.66
C THR A 52 0.89 -10.10 -19.85
N PRO A 53 0.07 -9.67 -18.89
CA PRO A 53 -1.37 -9.83 -18.99
C PRO A 53 -1.94 -9.02 -20.16
N PRO A 54 -2.91 -9.59 -20.92
CA PRO A 54 -3.47 -8.89 -22.06
C PRO A 54 -4.26 -7.66 -21.60
N PHE A 55 -4.14 -6.57 -22.37
CA PHE A 55 -4.99 -5.40 -22.21
C PHE A 55 -6.34 -5.66 -22.87
N ILE A 56 -7.43 -5.44 -22.12
CA ILE A 56 -8.79 -5.44 -22.69
C ILE A 56 -8.91 -4.26 -23.67
N ARG A 57 -9.73 -4.42 -24.72
CA ARG A 57 -9.81 -3.47 -25.86
C ARG A 57 -10.12 -2.02 -25.44
N ASP A 58 -10.74 -1.81 -24.29
CA ASP A 58 -11.26 -0.51 -23.86
C ASP A 58 -10.30 0.32 -22.97
N ILE A 59 -9.06 -0.13 -22.78
CA ILE A 59 -8.08 0.62 -21.95
C ILE A 59 -7.47 1.76 -22.77
N THR A 60 -7.47 2.98 -22.20
CA THR A 60 -6.87 4.18 -22.81
C THR A 60 -5.36 4.04 -22.98
N THR A 61 -4.79 4.69 -24.00
CA THR A 61 -3.35 4.65 -24.30
C THR A 61 -2.46 5.03 -23.10
N PRO A 62 -2.77 6.08 -22.31
CA PRO A 62 -1.95 6.44 -21.15
C PRO A 62 -1.86 5.34 -20.08
N ILE A 63 -2.95 4.58 -19.86
CA ILE A 63 -2.98 3.49 -18.90
C ILE A 63 -2.16 2.30 -19.40
N LYS A 64 -2.26 1.98 -20.70
CA LYS A 64 -1.45 0.92 -21.32
C LYS A 64 0.03 1.20 -21.18
N GLU A 65 0.44 2.44 -21.44
CA GLU A 65 1.84 2.87 -21.28
C GLU A 65 2.31 2.73 -19.83
N LEU A 66 1.54 3.23 -18.87
CA LEU A 66 1.82 3.10 -17.44
C LEU A 66 2.00 1.63 -17.02
N LEU A 67 1.03 0.77 -17.35
CA LEU A 67 1.05 -0.64 -16.99
C LEU A 67 2.21 -1.38 -17.66
N SER A 68 2.51 -1.08 -18.93
CA SER A 68 3.62 -1.69 -19.66
C SER A 68 4.98 -1.40 -19.03
N GLY A 69 5.15 -0.22 -18.42
CA GLY A 69 6.37 0.17 -17.72
C GLY A 69 6.47 -0.42 -16.32
N LEU A 70 5.37 -0.41 -15.55
CA LEU A 70 5.33 -0.95 -14.18
C LEU A 70 5.48 -2.49 -14.15
N LEU A 71 4.89 -3.18 -15.12
CA LEU A 71 4.90 -4.65 -15.22
C LEU A 71 6.07 -5.20 -16.03
N LYS A 72 7.11 -4.38 -16.31
CA LYS A 72 8.35 -4.89 -16.93
C LYS A 72 8.98 -5.95 -16.03
N VAL A 73 9.36 -7.09 -16.61
CA VAL A 73 10.03 -8.19 -15.89
C VAL A 73 11.41 -7.77 -15.38
N ASP A 74 12.15 -7.04 -16.23
CA ASP A 74 13.49 -6.53 -15.94
C ASP A 74 13.45 -5.37 -14.93
N PRO A 75 14.03 -5.53 -13.73
CA PRO A 75 13.95 -4.53 -12.67
C PRO A 75 14.72 -3.24 -13.01
N GLU A 76 15.81 -3.29 -13.77
CA GLU A 76 16.59 -2.08 -14.10
C GLU A 76 15.83 -1.22 -15.12
N LYS A 77 15.22 -1.86 -16.11
CA LYS A 77 14.34 -1.17 -17.06
C LYS A 77 13.07 -0.64 -16.40
N ARG A 78 12.61 -1.31 -15.34
CA ARG A 78 11.50 -0.83 -14.52
C ARG A 78 11.95 0.41 -13.76
N GLU A 79 13.04 0.33 -13.00
CA GLU A 79 13.61 1.45 -12.22
C GLU A 79 13.80 2.72 -13.08
N PHE A 80 14.39 2.57 -14.26
CA PHE A 80 14.54 3.67 -15.20
C PHE A 80 13.19 4.28 -15.61
N PHE A 81 12.18 3.45 -15.88
CA PHE A 81 10.83 3.93 -16.18
C PHE A 81 10.20 4.67 -15.00
N VAL A 82 10.36 4.15 -13.77
CA VAL A 82 9.70 4.73 -12.60
C VAL A 82 10.33 6.05 -12.14
N SER A 83 11.59 6.30 -12.50
CA SER A 83 12.28 7.56 -12.16
C SER A 83 11.47 8.82 -12.55
N ASN A 84 10.68 8.73 -13.62
CA ASN A 84 9.84 9.82 -14.13
C ASN A 84 8.35 9.50 -14.11
N ILE A 85 7.89 8.59 -13.23
CA ILE A 85 6.50 8.13 -13.19
C ILE A 85 5.50 9.28 -13.07
N ARG A 86 5.84 10.34 -12.31
CA ARG A 86 4.98 11.52 -12.10
C ARG A 86 4.73 12.35 -13.37
N CYS A 87 5.59 12.22 -14.37
CA CYS A 87 5.54 12.95 -15.64
C CYS A 87 4.79 12.19 -16.74
N LEU A 88 4.30 10.97 -16.46
CA LEU A 88 3.59 10.17 -17.45
C LEU A 88 2.25 10.82 -17.80
N PRO A 89 1.77 10.68 -19.06
CA PRO A 89 0.50 11.26 -19.50
C PRO A 89 -0.71 10.88 -18.64
N PHE A 90 -0.68 9.70 -18.03
CA PHE A 90 -1.71 9.24 -17.09
C PHE A 90 -1.88 10.18 -15.89
N PHE A 91 -0.80 10.81 -15.42
CA PHE A 91 -0.79 11.67 -14.25
C PHE A 91 -0.84 13.17 -14.57
N ASN A 92 -0.92 13.57 -15.84
CA ASN A 92 -1.01 14.98 -16.25
C ASN A 92 -2.10 15.80 -15.52
N PRO A 93 -3.30 15.25 -15.22
CA PRO A 93 -4.33 16.01 -14.49
C PRO A 93 -4.03 16.20 -12.99
N ILE A 94 -3.00 15.53 -12.45
CA ILE A 94 -2.73 15.52 -11.01
C ILE A 94 -1.79 16.66 -10.63
N ASN A 95 -2.24 17.51 -9.71
CA ASN A 95 -1.37 18.45 -9.02
C ASN A 95 -0.72 17.78 -7.80
N TRP A 96 0.49 17.26 -8.00
CA TRP A 96 1.26 16.58 -6.95
C TRP A 96 1.48 17.42 -5.69
N THR A 97 1.62 18.74 -5.83
CA THR A 97 1.84 19.64 -4.67
C THR A 97 0.61 19.73 -3.76
N GLU A 98 -0.60 19.62 -4.31
CA GLU A 98 -1.83 19.64 -3.53
C GLU A 98 -2.17 18.26 -2.98
N VAL A 99 -1.81 17.19 -3.69
CA VAL A 99 -1.92 15.80 -3.19
C VAL A 99 -1.04 15.61 -1.96
N GLU A 100 0.22 16.05 -2.00
CA GLU A 100 1.16 15.91 -0.87
C GLU A 100 0.70 16.71 0.37
N LYS A 101 -0.03 17.81 0.18
CA LYS A 101 -0.65 18.60 1.26
C LYS A 101 -1.99 18.06 1.73
N GLY A 102 -2.50 16.98 1.13
CA GLY A 102 -3.82 16.41 1.44
C GLY A 102 -5.00 17.32 1.05
N LYS A 103 -4.79 18.27 0.12
CA LYS A 103 -5.80 19.25 -0.30
C LYS A 103 -6.55 18.85 -1.57
N SER A 104 -6.06 17.85 -2.30
CA SER A 104 -6.73 17.32 -3.48
C SER A 104 -8.03 16.61 -3.09
N PRO A 105 -9.17 16.93 -3.72
CA PRO A 105 -10.43 16.27 -3.39
C PRO A 105 -10.38 14.79 -3.80
N SER A 106 -10.80 13.91 -2.88
CA SER A 106 -10.96 12.49 -3.20
C SER A 106 -12.03 12.32 -4.29
N PRO A 107 -11.73 11.60 -5.39
CA PRO A 107 -12.74 11.29 -6.40
C PRO A 107 -13.81 10.30 -5.89
N LEU A 108 -13.53 9.61 -4.77
CA LEU A 108 -14.50 8.77 -4.07
C LEU A 108 -15.14 9.60 -2.95
N ALA A 109 -16.39 10.01 -3.15
CA ALA A 109 -17.19 10.66 -2.12
C ALA A 109 -17.58 9.63 -1.04
N PRO A 110 -17.50 9.97 0.27
CA PRO A 110 -17.84 9.05 1.37
C PRO A 110 -19.25 8.44 1.25
N ASP A 111 -20.21 9.20 0.72
CA ASP A 111 -21.62 8.78 0.58
C ASP A 111 -21.85 7.66 -0.45
N MET A 112 -20.86 7.37 -1.30
CA MET A 112 -20.92 6.26 -2.25
C MET A 112 -20.61 4.91 -1.58
N LEU A 113 -19.92 4.91 -0.43
CA LEU A 113 -19.57 3.70 0.31
C LEU A 113 -20.64 3.29 1.32
N SER A 114 -21.58 4.19 1.68
CA SER A 114 -22.60 3.94 2.70
C SER A 114 -23.89 3.32 2.17
N LYS A 115 -24.12 3.35 0.84
CA LYS A 115 -25.39 2.96 0.21
C LYS A 115 -25.45 1.55 -0.38
N GLU A 116 -24.35 0.80 -0.38
CA GLU A 116 -24.30 -0.58 -0.87
C GLU A 116 -24.46 -1.56 0.32
N PRO A 117 -25.65 -2.12 0.59
CA PRO A 117 -25.88 -2.94 1.78
C PRO A 117 -25.19 -4.32 1.72
N GLY A 118 -24.58 -4.67 0.57
CA GLY A 118 -23.99 -5.99 0.31
C GLY A 118 -22.46 -6.06 0.41
N HIS A 119 -21.76 -4.92 0.46
CA HIS A 119 -20.30 -4.87 0.64
C HIS A 119 -19.91 -4.56 2.09
N ARG A 120 -20.74 -5.00 3.05
CA ARG A 120 -20.30 -5.11 4.43
C ARG A 120 -19.07 -6.01 4.41
N ARG A 121 -17.91 -5.43 4.76
CA ARG A 121 -16.64 -6.13 5.01
C ARG A 121 -16.97 -7.52 5.54
N MET A 122 -16.48 -8.56 4.87
CA MET A 122 -16.36 -9.89 5.48
C MET A 122 -16.02 -9.65 6.95
N GLU A 123 -16.93 -10.05 7.84
CA GLU A 123 -16.87 -9.68 9.24
C GLU A 123 -15.48 -10.01 9.78
N ILE A 124 -14.66 -8.98 9.97
CA ILE A 124 -13.41 -9.04 10.74
C ILE A 124 -13.70 -9.25 12.24
N ALA A 125 -14.84 -9.86 12.55
CA ALA A 125 -15.18 -10.36 13.87
C ALA A 125 -14.29 -11.55 14.27
N GLU A 126 -13.66 -12.24 13.32
CA GLU A 126 -12.86 -13.44 13.61
C GLU A 126 -11.35 -13.23 13.87
N CYS A 127 -10.87 -12.00 14.04
CA CYS A 127 -9.50 -11.76 14.54
C CYS A 127 -9.44 -10.93 15.81
N LEU A 128 -10.45 -11.05 16.68
CA LEU A 128 -10.32 -10.71 18.10
C LEU A 128 -9.94 -11.94 18.95
N ILE A 129 -9.38 -12.98 18.34
CA ILE A 129 -8.80 -14.10 19.09
C ILE A 129 -7.40 -13.67 19.54
N CYS A 130 -7.32 -12.96 20.66
CA CYS A 130 -6.09 -12.90 21.45
C CYS A 130 -5.85 -14.30 22.02
N THR A 131 -5.22 -15.19 21.25
CA THR A 131 -4.93 -16.56 21.69
C THR A 131 -4.01 -16.57 22.93
N ASN A 132 -4.39 -17.38 23.92
CA ASN A 132 -3.72 -17.73 25.17
C ASN A 132 -2.92 -16.61 25.88
N LYS A 133 -3.61 -15.85 26.74
CA LYS A 133 -3.00 -14.91 27.71
C LYS A 133 -2.03 -15.59 28.70
N ASP A 134 -2.01 -16.92 28.77
CA ASP A 134 -1.29 -17.69 29.79
C ASP A 134 0.10 -18.19 29.37
N LYS A 135 0.52 -17.99 28.11
CA LYS A 135 1.88 -18.33 27.67
C LYS A 135 2.85 -17.18 27.98
N ARG A 136 3.34 -17.11 29.23
CA ARG A 136 4.47 -16.22 29.57
C ARG A 136 5.75 -16.80 28.96
N MET A 137 6.36 -16.05 28.04
CA MET A 137 7.64 -16.43 27.43
C MET A 137 8.79 -16.32 28.44
N ALA A 138 9.86 -17.07 28.23
CA ALA A 138 11.02 -17.03 29.13
C ALA A 138 11.67 -15.64 29.09
N LYS A 139 12.25 -15.18 30.22
CA LYS A 139 12.86 -13.83 30.34
C LYS A 139 13.94 -13.55 29.28
N ARG A 140 14.66 -14.59 28.83
CA ARG A 140 15.65 -14.51 27.73
C ARG A 140 15.02 -14.22 26.38
N GLU A 141 13.81 -14.70 26.14
CA GLU A 141 13.07 -14.46 24.90
C GLU A 141 12.38 -13.11 24.94
N GLN A 142 11.91 -12.68 26.11
CA GLN A 142 11.37 -11.33 26.29
C GLN A 142 12.40 -10.24 25.97
N LYS A 143 13.68 -10.51 26.23
CA LYS A 143 14.80 -9.60 25.89
C LYS A 143 14.87 -9.27 24.40
N LYS A 144 14.36 -10.14 23.51
CA LYS A 144 14.30 -9.89 22.06
C LYS A 144 13.36 -8.74 21.68
N PHE A 145 12.49 -8.31 22.59
CA PHE A 145 11.52 -7.22 22.38
C PHE A 145 11.91 -5.92 23.09
N GLU A 146 13.11 -5.83 23.66
CA GLU A 146 13.63 -4.56 24.18
C GLU A 146 13.67 -3.53 23.04
N GLY A 147 13.12 -2.33 23.27
CA GLY A 147 13.01 -1.28 22.24
C GLY A 147 11.76 -1.35 21.35
N PHE A 148 10.83 -2.29 21.58
CA PHE A 148 9.59 -2.40 20.81
C PHE A 148 8.57 -1.27 21.13
N SER A 149 8.58 -0.76 22.37
CA SER A 149 7.66 0.29 22.79
C SER A 149 7.96 1.62 22.07
N TYR A 150 6.99 2.12 21.31
CA TYR A 150 7.08 3.39 20.59
C TYR A 150 5.80 4.22 20.78
N ILE A 151 5.96 5.50 21.10
CA ILE A 151 4.87 6.49 21.12
C ILE A 151 5.32 7.66 20.25
N SER A 152 4.55 7.97 19.21
CA SER A 152 4.80 9.12 18.33
C SER A 152 4.75 10.42 19.13
N GLU A 153 5.65 11.36 18.83
CA GLU A 153 5.66 12.70 19.43
C GLU A 153 4.33 13.44 19.22
N SER A 154 3.68 13.23 18.07
CA SER A 154 2.37 13.82 17.75
C SER A 154 1.22 13.32 18.64
N LEU A 155 1.41 12.21 19.35
CA LEU A 155 0.43 11.61 20.25
C LEU A 155 0.79 11.82 21.73
N LYS A 156 1.97 12.39 22.03
CA LYS A 156 2.34 12.68 23.41
C LYS A 156 1.42 13.78 23.93
N PRO A 157 0.85 13.62 25.14
CA PRO A 157 0.05 14.67 25.77
C PRO A 157 0.90 15.94 25.87
N GLN A 158 0.45 17.02 25.23
CA GLN A 158 1.05 18.34 25.43
C GLN A 158 0.86 18.69 26.92
N PRO A 159 1.89 19.21 27.61
CA PRO A 159 1.71 19.69 28.97
C PRO A 159 0.59 20.73 28.96
N MET A 160 -0.46 20.49 29.77
CA MET A 160 -1.57 21.43 29.91
C MET A 160 -0.97 22.80 30.24
N ALA A 161 -1.18 23.78 29.38
CA ALA A 161 -0.81 25.17 29.66
C ALA A 161 -1.45 25.53 31.00
N SER A 162 -0.60 25.86 31.98
CA SER A 162 -1.04 26.33 33.29
C SER A 162 -2.00 27.50 33.07
N SER A 163 -3.26 27.32 33.45
CA SER A 163 -4.25 28.38 33.45
C SER A 163 -3.70 29.56 34.28
N PRO A 164 -3.72 30.81 33.77
CA PRO A 164 -3.29 31.95 34.56
C PRO A 164 -4.22 32.10 35.77
N ALA A 165 -3.62 32.20 36.96
CA ALA A 165 -4.33 32.41 38.22
C ALA A 165 -5.24 33.65 38.11
N PRO A 166 -6.46 33.63 38.71
CA PRO A 166 -7.34 34.78 38.69
C PRO A 166 -6.69 35.94 39.43
N ALA A 167 -6.67 37.12 38.80
CA ALA A 167 -6.17 38.34 39.39
C ALA A 167 -7.02 38.71 40.62
N GLU A 168 -6.37 38.83 41.78
CA GLU A 168 -6.97 39.40 42.97
C GLU A 168 -7.30 40.87 42.71
N SER A 169 -8.58 41.22 42.76
CA SER A 169 -9.08 42.59 42.71
C SER A 169 -8.92 43.25 44.09
N HIS A 170 -8.09 44.28 44.17
CA HIS A 170 -8.10 45.26 45.26
C HIS A 170 -9.11 46.38 44.98
#